data_AF-A0A6M1E7J9-F1
#
_entry.id   AF-A0A6M1E7J9-F1
#
_cell.length_a   1.000
_cell.length_b   1.000
_cell.length_c   1.000
_cell.angle_alpha   90.00
_cell.angle_beta   90.00
_cell.angle_gamma   90.00
#
_symmetry.space_group_name_H-M   'P 1'
#
loop_
_entity.id
_entity.type
_entity.pdbx_description
1 polymer ?
#
loop_
_entity_poly.entity_id
_entity_poly.type
_entity_poly.pdbx_seq_one_letter_code
_entity_poly.pdbx_strand_id
1 'polypeptide(L)'
;MRKNLNKIGTALMLLLAFGCKQEMFIDDLGSFDPNSNLPLYEVQLSRPGNEDGEVYLDISTGAVYNYADAVEQPEKIDIIMQWSATTSSNIVAPWDIEHLEEWERGARINEEWFVKNETRFIRLKSATAGHELYDGIKSKEDIQPAYETLKTLVENQSNYDPEVDGEGTAISDLAVGDIVGVRTAKNVYALAKVQDLSTGNTGNLRISFKIDNSKEAKVDPLPASERREHFDFTTDELSVLGGANLFDLAIGTQHTVTEGYYSQHLTDAAFYLDGNGVTVSSMSRPLPLLGEDVLEVESDWEQRNETQFIRVKASAEATSLFNRSYTNSLIREAFAKGEAIVGAYEDYDPQTYGPALSVSGLEPGDVVLYHVVSRNVYGVILITDVGADYVDGRVRAAAYGKTDPPAPILKEFTSEGSTSGAAYVDFKNQVVYKTEAEGKEHCADIDIVAVRGSSSYQNFYPLDNASALGAWSGAWRDRVATWPVRNASDIYSLGSASGAWELYHNLSEDETMWDVFQTATSGVSSTQRLYPIQPKEVIFIHSKDRNLLIAVKALKTSTDAVGVYRYKVIEL
;
A
#
# COMPACT_ATOMS: atom_id res chain seq x y z
N MET A 1 -70.67 -47.21 28.83
CA MET A 1 -71.89 -46.57 28.30
C MET A 1 -71.73 -45.07 28.46
N ARG A 2 -71.78 -44.34 27.33
CA ARG A 2 -72.09 -42.90 27.22
C ARG A 2 -71.06 -41.91 27.82
N LYS A 3 -70.44 -41.04 26.99
CA LYS A 3 -71.04 -39.84 26.36
C LYS A 3 -71.49 -38.85 27.46
N ASN A 4 -71.22 -37.55 27.42
CA ASN A 4 -70.81 -36.65 26.34
C ASN A 4 -70.93 -35.22 26.88
N LEU A 5 -70.20 -34.28 26.27
CA LEU A 5 -70.63 -32.92 25.88
C LEU A 5 -71.20 -31.96 26.94
N ASN A 6 -71.13 -30.64 26.80
CA ASN A 6 -70.31 -29.69 26.04
C ASN A 6 -70.85 -28.33 26.53
N LYS A 7 -69.96 -27.40 26.83
CA LYS A 7 -70.09 -25.96 26.55
C LYS A 7 -68.65 -25.51 26.27
N ILE A 8 -68.18 -25.38 25.02
CA ILE A 8 -68.45 -24.31 24.04
C ILE A 8 -68.51 -22.95 24.77
N GLY A 9 -67.62 -21.99 24.57
CA GLY A 9 -66.53 -21.85 23.59
C GLY A 9 -65.91 -20.45 23.76
N THR A 10 -64.97 -20.13 22.87
CA THR A 10 -64.36 -18.80 22.66
C THR A 10 -63.08 -18.49 23.45
N ALA A 11 -62.03 -19.28 23.19
CA ALA A 11 -60.65 -18.77 23.09
C ALA A 11 -59.83 -19.71 22.19
N LEU A 12 -60.34 -19.93 20.98
CA LEU A 12 -59.58 -20.42 19.83
C LEU A 12 -59.04 -19.18 19.10
N MET A 13 -57.89 -18.66 19.53
CA MET A 13 -56.99 -17.77 18.76
C MET A 13 -55.75 -17.45 19.60
N LEU A 14 -54.92 -18.46 19.84
CA LEU A 14 -53.50 -18.32 20.19
C LEU A 14 -52.82 -19.68 19.90
N LEU A 15 -52.97 -20.13 18.64
CA LEU A 15 -52.00 -21.02 18.01
C LEU A 15 -50.96 -20.08 17.40
N LEU A 16 -49.77 -20.01 18.00
CA LEU A 16 -48.46 -19.73 17.42
C LEU A 16 -47.51 -19.36 18.56
N ALA A 17 -46.29 -19.88 18.47
CA ALA A 17 -45.16 -19.70 19.39
C ALA A 17 -45.22 -20.47 20.72
N PHE A 18 -44.84 -21.76 20.65
CA PHE A 18 -43.72 -22.29 21.45
C PHE A 18 -43.22 -23.54 20.72
N GLY A 19 -42.23 -23.29 19.86
CA GLY A 19 -41.60 -24.32 19.03
C GLY A 19 -40.86 -25.34 19.88
N CYS A 20 -41.15 -26.61 19.62
CA CYS A 20 -40.20 -27.69 19.85
C CYS A 20 -38.87 -27.28 19.21
N LYS A 21 -37.79 -27.27 20.00
CA LYS A 21 -36.43 -27.34 19.46
C LYS A 21 -36.34 -28.63 18.67
N GLN A 22 -36.54 -28.52 17.37
CA GLN A 22 -35.99 -29.43 16.39
C GLN A 22 -34.49 -29.22 16.51
N GLU A 23 -33.80 -30.11 17.21
CA GLU A 23 -32.37 -30.30 16.98
C GLU A 23 -32.25 -30.66 15.50
N MET A 24 -31.85 -29.67 14.69
CA MET A 24 -31.33 -29.90 13.36
C MET A 24 -30.19 -30.89 13.52
N PHE A 25 -30.41 -32.12 13.07
CA PHE A 25 -29.32 -32.90 12.52
C PHE A 25 -28.65 -32.01 11.48
N ILE A 26 -27.41 -31.63 11.75
CA ILE A 26 -26.51 -31.12 10.73
C ILE A 26 -26.49 -32.20 9.64
N ASP A 27 -26.75 -31.81 8.39
CA ASP A 27 -26.59 -32.67 7.22
C ASP A 27 -25.15 -33.22 7.21
N ASP A 28 -25.02 -34.45 7.70
CA ASP A 28 -23.78 -35.23 7.67
C ASP A 28 -23.57 -35.66 6.20
N LEU A 29 -22.74 -34.93 5.47
CA LEU A 29 -22.37 -35.20 4.07
C LEU A 29 -21.56 -36.51 3.89
N GLY A 30 -21.37 -37.31 4.95
CA GLY A 30 -20.80 -38.65 4.88
C GLY A 30 -21.88 -39.70 4.59
N SER A 31 -21.85 -40.28 3.40
CA SER A 31 -22.55 -41.56 3.19
C SER A 31 -21.80 -42.66 3.95
N PHE A 32 -22.53 -43.49 4.71
CA PHE A 32 -21.94 -44.64 5.40
C PHE A 32 -21.57 -45.70 4.36
N ASP A 33 -20.28 -46.00 4.18
CA ASP A 33 -19.85 -47.15 3.38
C ASP A 33 -20.15 -48.43 4.16
N PRO A 34 -21.10 -49.28 3.73
CA PRO A 34 -21.51 -50.47 4.48
C PRO A 34 -20.39 -51.51 4.63
N ASN A 35 -19.25 -51.32 3.95
CA ASN A 35 -18.10 -52.21 3.98
C ASN A 35 -16.86 -51.60 4.65
N SER A 36 -16.94 -50.40 5.24
CA SER A 36 -15.81 -49.78 5.94
C SER A 36 -16.24 -48.97 7.17
N ASN A 37 -15.28 -48.69 8.07
CA ASN A 37 -15.50 -47.77 9.19
C ASN A 37 -15.12 -46.33 8.82
N LEU A 38 -15.14 -46.01 7.52
CA LEU A 38 -14.76 -44.71 7.00
C LEU A 38 -16.00 -43.96 6.48
N PRO A 39 -16.11 -42.65 6.77
CA PRO A 39 -17.01 -41.80 6.00
C PRO A 39 -16.55 -41.77 4.54
N LEU A 40 -17.47 -42.07 3.62
CA LEU A 40 -17.27 -41.88 2.20
C LEU A 40 -17.87 -40.53 1.82
N TYR A 41 -17.01 -39.61 1.41
CA TYR A 41 -17.41 -38.30 0.92
C TYR A 41 -17.61 -38.39 -0.59
N GLU A 42 -18.80 -38.05 -1.07
CA GLU A 42 -19.09 -37.90 -2.48
C GLU A 42 -19.35 -36.43 -2.77
N VAL A 43 -18.43 -35.80 -3.50
CA VAL A 43 -18.43 -34.37 -3.74
C VAL A 43 -18.52 -34.10 -5.24
N GLN A 44 -19.30 -33.07 -5.59
CA GLN A 44 -19.40 -32.56 -6.95
C GLN A 44 -18.87 -31.14 -6.98
N LEU A 45 -17.75 -30.95 -7.69
CA LEU A 45 -17.22 -29.63 -8.03
C LEU A 45 -17.84 -29.23 -9.37
N SER A 46 -18.40 -28.03 -9.43
CA SER A 46 -19.30 -27.65 -10.53
C SER A 46 -19.10 -26.24 -11.03
N ARG A 47 -19.39 -26.05 -12.31
CA ARG A 47 -19.45 -24.74 -12.97
C ARG A 47 -18.15 -23.90 -12.88
N PRO A 48 -16.93 -24.45 -13.03
CA PRO A 48 -15.72 -23.64 -13.20
C PRO A 48 -15.91 -22.52 -14.22
N GLY A 49 -15.47 -21.32 -13.84
CA GLY A 49 -15.65 -20.08 -14.61
C GLY A 49 -16.91 -19.28 -14.27
N ASN A 50 -17.88 -19.82 -13.53
CA ASN A 50 -19.04 -19.06 -13.04
C ASN A 50 -18.74 -18.47 -11.66
N GLU A 51 -19.22 -17.25 -11.35
CA GLU A 51 -18.99 -16.61 -10.03
C GLU A 51 -19.53 -17.45 -8.86
N ASP A 52 -20.68 -18.09 -9.07
CA ASP A 52 -21.35 -19.00 -8.16
C ASP A 52 -20.93 -20.47 -8.33
N GLY A 53 -19.85 -20.73 -9.08
CA GLY A 53 -19.31 -22.08 -9.26
C GLY A 53 -18.66 -22.60 -7.98
N GLU A 54 -19.07 -23.81 -7.56
CA GLU A 54 -18.55 -24.50 -6.38
C GLU A 54 -17.33 -25.33 -6.76
N VAL A 55 -16.16 -24.69 -6.76
CA VAL A 55 -14.90 -25.29 -7.27
C VAL A 55 -13.78 -25.33 -6.23
N TYR A 56 -14.03 -24.85 -5.02
CA TYR A 56 -13.06 -24.80 -3.92
C TYR A 56 -13.43 -25.86 -2.89
N LEU A 57 -12.51 -26.77 -2.58
CA LEU A 57 -12.78 -27.92 -1.71
C LEU A 57 -11.90 -27.89 -0.46
N ASP A 58 -12.54 -28.01 0.70
CA ASP A 58 -11.91 -28.43 1.95
C ASP A 58 -11.88 -29.96 1.97
N ILE A 59 -10.69 -30.54 1.81
CA ILE A 59 -10.55 -32.00 1.74
C ILE A 59 -10.81 -32.69 3.08
N SER A 60 -10.63 -31.96 4.20
CA SER A 60 -10.80 -32.51 5.56
C SER A 60 -12.26 -32.77 5.92
N THR A 61 -13.18 -32.01 5.31
CA THR A 61 -14.62 -32.08 5.62
C THR A 61 -15.48 -32.45 4.41
N GLY A 62 -14.94 -32.29 3.20
CA GLY A 62 -15.68 -32.41 1.95
C GLY A 62 -16.61 -31.23 1.65
N ALA A 63 -16.49 -30.14 2.41
CA ALA A 63 -17.22 -28.91 2.13
C ALA A 63 -16.72 -28.29 0.80
N VAL A 64 -17.68 -27.87 -0.01
CA VAL A 64 -17.44 -27.12 -1.25
C VAL A 64 -17.84 -25.68 -1.07
N TYR A 65 -17.07 -24.80 -1.70
CA TYR A 65 -17.25 -23.36 -1.62
C TYR A 65 -17.29 -22.76 -3.02
N ASN A 66 -18.05 -21.69 -3.16
CA ASN A 66 -17.90 -20.76 -4.28
C ASN A 66 -16.76 -19.77 -3.96
N TYR A 67 -16.47 -18.86 -4.89
CA TYR A 67 -15.36 -17.93 -4.72
C TYR A 67 -15.55 -16.97 -3.53
N ALA A 68 -16.76 -16.41 -3.36
CA ALA A 68 -17.04 -15.46 -2.30
C ALA A 68 -16.85 -16.08 -0.91
N ASP A 69 -17.33 -17.32 -0.72
CA ASP A 69 -17.17 -18.03 0.55
C ASP A 69 -15.71 -18.48 0.78
N ALA A 70 -15.00 -18.85 -0.30
CA ALA A 70 -13.60 -19.26 -0.22
C ALA A 70 -12.64 -18.11 0.13
N VAL A 71 -12.92 -16.89 -0.34
CA VAL A 71 -12.15 -15.67 0.03
C VAL A 71 -12.27 -15.35 1.53
N GLU A 72 -13.41 -15.65 2.15
CA GLU A 72 -13.63 -15.44 3.58
C GLU A 72 -12.99 -16.51 4.46
N GLN A 73 -12.71 -17.70 3.89
CA GLN A 73 -12.17 -18.87 4.61
C GLN A 73 -11.04 -19.57 3.83
N PRO A 74 -10.03 -18.84 3.33
CA PRO A 74 -9.00 -19.40 2.46
C PRO A 74 -8.14 -20.44 3.18
N GLU A 75 -8.08 -20.41 4.52
CA GLU A 75 -7.37 -21.39 5.35
C GLU A 75 -7.95 -22.81 5.27
N LYS A 76 -9.18 -22.96 4.77
CA LYS A 76 -9.84 -24.26 4.64
C LYS A 76 -9.60 -24.94 3.30
N ILE A 77 -9.35 -24.16 2.25
CA ILE A 77 -9.37 -24.68 0.89
C ILE A 77 -8.06 -25.42 0.61
N ASP A 78 -8.16 -26.65 0.10
CA ASP A 78 -7.01 -27.50 -0.25
C ASP A 78 -6.91 -27.81 -1.74
N ILE A 79 -8.04 -27.75 -2.45
CA ILE A 79 -8.13 -28.08 -3.89
C ILE A 79 -8.99 -27.04 -4.60
N ILE A 80 -8.51 -26.58 -5.75
CA ILE A 80 -9.23 -25.71 -6.68
C ILE A 80 -9.46 -26.50 -7.96
N MET A 81 -10.71 -26.64 -8.39
CA MET A 81 -11.04 -27.21 -9.69
C MET A 81 -11.02 -26.10 -10.77
N GLN A 82 -10.39 -26.43 -11.89
CA GLN A 82 -10.46 -25.66 -13.12
C GLN A 82 -10.99 -26.55 -14.24
N TRP A 83 -11.57 -25.93 -15.27
CA TRP A 83 -11.94 -26.62 -16.50
C TRP A 83 -11.34 -25.92 -17.72
N SER A 84 -10.80 -26.71 -18.65
CA SER A 84 -10.30 -26.26 -19.94
C SER A 84 -10.91 -27.10 -21.07
N ALA A 85 -11.12 -26.47 -22.23
CA ALA A 85 -11.57 -27.20 -23.42
C ALA A 85 -10.52 -28.21 -23.95
N THR A 86 -9.23 -28.00 -23.64
CA THR A 86 -8.12 -28.86 -24.10
C THR A 86 -7.78 -29.95 -23.09
N THR A 87 -7.84 -29.66 -21.79
CA THR A 87 -7.42 -30.57 -20.71
C THR A 87 -8.57 -31.00 -19.80
N SER A 88 -9.83 -30.78 -20.17
CA SER A 88 -10.99 -31.21 -19.37
C SER A 88 -10.94 -30.65 -17.95
N SER A 89 -11.11 -31.49 -16.91
CA SER A 89 -10.98 -31.11 -15.51
C SER A 89 -9.54 -31.14 -15.04
N ASN A 90 -9.11 -30.04 -14.42
CA ASN A 90 -7.83 -29.92 -13.74
C ASN A 90 -8.09 -29.64 -12.25
N ILE A 91 -7.15 -30.04 -11.40
CA ILE A 91 -7.14 -29.67 -9.98
C ILE A 91 -5.80 -29.04 -9.63
N VAL A 92 -5.85 -28.01 -8.80
CA VAL A 92 -4.71 -27.15 -8.49
C VAL A 92 -4.69 -26.86 -6.99
N ALA A 93 -3.51 -26.85 -6.39
CA ALA A 93 -3.32 -26.47 -5.00
C ALA A 93 -3.34 -24.94 -4.87
N PRO A 94 -3.94 -24.35 -3.83
CA PRO A 94 -3.87 -22.91 -3.61
C PRO A 94 -2.46 -22.34 -3.51
N TRP A 95 -1.47 -23.16 -3.15
CA TRP A 95 -0.05 -22.77 -3.11
C TRP A 95 0.65 -22.77 -4.48
N ASP A 96 0.01 -23.29 -5.53
CA ASP A 96 0.60 -23.31 -6.88
C ASP A 96 0.51 -21.94 -7.56
N ILE A 97 1.30 -21.01 -7.05
CA ILE A 97 1.28 -19.61 -7.47
C ILE A 97 1.48 -19.46 -8.98
N GLU A 98 2.45 -20.18 -9.55
CA GLU A 98 2.78 -20.08 -10.97
C GLU A 98 1.62 -20.55 -11.84
N HIS A 99 1.04 -21.70 -11.51
CA HIS A 99 -0.10 -22.20 -12.25
C HIS A 99 -1.32 -21.28 -12.11
N LEU A 100 -1.59 -20.77 -10.90
CA LEU A 100 -2.68 -19.83 -10.65
C LEU A 100 -2.62 -18.56 -11.53
N GLU A 101 -1.43 -18.05 -11.84
CA GLU A 101 -1.29 -16.87 -12.73
C GLU A 101 -1.71 -17.14 -14.18
N GLU A 102 -1.82 -18.40 -14.61
CA GLU A 102 -2.16 -18.75 -16.00
C GLU A 102 -3.62 -18.42 -16.37
N TRP A 103 -4.48 -18.11 -15.40
CA TRP A 103 -5.86 -17.70 -15.65
C TRP A 103 -6.37 -16.62 -14.69
N GLU A 104 -7.30 -15.78 -15.18
CA GLU A 104 -7.81 -14.60 -14.48
C GLU A 104 -8.25 -14.86 -13.03
N ARG A 105 -9.02 -15.92 -12.79
CA ARG A 105 -9.50 -16.26 -11.45
C ARG A 105 -8.40 -16.76 -10.53
N GLY A 106 -7.38 -17.43 -11.06
CA GLY A 106 -6.24 -17.90 -10.27
C GLY A 106 -5.33 -16.74 -9.90
N ALA A 107 -5.10 -15.79 -10.81
CA ALA A 107 -4.40 -14.54 -10.51
C ALA A 107 -5.08 -13.78 -9.36
N ARG A 108 -6.42 -13.73 -9.34
CA ARG A 108 -7.18 -13.17 -8.20
C ARG A 108 -6.99 -13.92 -6.89
N ILE A 109 -6.81 -15.24 -6.90
CA ILE A 109 -6.46 -16.01 -5.69
C ILE A 109 -5.06 -15.61 -5.19
N ASN A 110 -4.11 -15.43 -6.11
CA ASN A 110 -2.78 -14.91 -5.76
C ASN A 110 -2.84 -13.51 -5.16
N GLU A 111 -3.77 -12.69 -5.62
CA GLU A 111 -4.01 -11.32 -5.16
C GLU A 111 -4.82 -11.23 -3.85
N GLU A 112 -5.87 -12.02 -3.66
CA GLU A 112 -6.82 -11.81 -2.58
C GLU A 112 -6.60 -12.76 -1.39
N TRP A 113 -6.05 -13.97 -1.63
CA TRP A 113 -5.95 -14.96 -0.56
C TRP A 113 -4.69 -14.78 0.30
N PHE A 114 -4.92 -14.53 1.58
CA PHE A 114 -3.89 -14.36 2.60
C PHE A 114 -3.33 -15.67 3.15
N VAL A 115 -4.04 -16.78 2.97
CA VAL A 115 -3.62 -18.13 3.32
C VAL A 115 -3.74 -18.99 2.08
N LYS A 116 -2.71 -19.79 1.79
CA LYS A 116 -2.68 -20.70 0.65
C LYS A 116 -2.19 -22.05 1.15
N ASN A 117 -3.06 -23.04 1.20
CA ASN A 117 -2.67 -24.35 1.72
C ASN A 117 -1.76 -25.07 0.72
N GLU A 118 -0.64 -25.59 1.24
CA GLU A 118 0.23 -26.48 0.49
C GLU A 118 -0.42 -27.86 0.38
N THR A 119 -0.78 -28.23 -0.85
CA THR A 119 -1.34 -29.54 -1.20
C THR A 119 -0.51 -30.17 -2.30
N ARG A 120 -0.26 -31.47 -2.16
CA ARG A 120 0.40 -32.31 -3.16
C ARG A 120 -0.58 -33.34 -3.69
N PHE A 121 -0.52 -33.55 -5.00
CA PHE A 121 -1.32 -34.53 -5.70
C PHE A 121 -0.44 -35.54 -6.42
N ILE A 122 -0.93 -36.76 -6.55
CA ILE A 122 -0.33 -37.80 -7.39
C ILE A 122 -1.44 -38.57 -8.08
N ARG A 123 -1.28 -38.88 -9.38
CA ARG A 123 -2.34 -39.52 -10.18
C ARG A 123 -1.91 -40.87 -10.70
N LEU A 124 -2.71 -41.89 -10.41
CA LEU A 124 -2.73 -43.13 -11.16
C LEU A 124 -3.88 -43.08 -12.17
N LYS A 125 -3.54 -43.12 -13.45
CA LYS A 125 -4.54 -43.20 -14.54
C LYS A 125 -5.38 -44.46 -14.35
N SER A 126 -6.67 -44.38 -14.70
CA SER A 126 -7.67 -45.44 -14.51
C SER A 126 -7.12 -46.84 -14.82
N ALA A 127 -6.94 -47.64 -13.77
CA ALA A 127 -6.33 -48.96 -13.82
C ALA A 127 -6.94 -49.87 -12.75
N THR A 128 -7.04 -51.17 -13.05
CA THR A 128 -7.60 -52.18 -12.12
C THR A 128 -6.89 -52.16 -10.77
N ALA A 129 -5.55 -52.09 -10.75
CA ALA A 129 -4.77 -52.04 -9.51
C ALA A 129 -5.10 -50.80 -8.65
N GLY A 130 -5.40 -49.66 -9.28
CA GLY A 130 -5.82 -48.45 -8.56
C GLY A 130 -7.21 -48.61 -7.93
N HIS A 131 -8.16 -49.21 -8.66
CA HIS A 131 -9.50 -49.48 -8.13
C HIS A 131 -9.45 -50.48 -6.97
N GLU A 132 -8.66 -51.57 -7.11
CA GLU A 132 -8.45 -52.55 -6.04
C GLU A 132 -7.82 -51.91 -4.79
N LEU A 133 -6.83 -51.02 -4.98
CA LEU A 133 -6.23 -50.27 -3.88
C LEU A 133 -7.28 -49.40 -3.17
N TYR A 134 -8.05 -48.61 -3.92
CA TYR A 134 -9.08 -47.73 -3.37
C TYR A 134 -10.18 -48.50 -2.62
N ASP A 135 -10.70 -49.58 -3.21
CA ASP A 135 -11.75 -50.40 -2.62
C ASP A 135 -11.26 -51.17 -1.39
N GLY A 136 -9.96 -51.46 -1.33
CA GLY A 136 -9.27 -52.12 -0.21
C GLY A 136 -9.12 -51.29 1.05
N ILE A 137 -9.24 -49.96 0.98
CA ILE A 137 -9.15 -49.07 2.16
C ILE A 137 -10.40 -49.22 3.04
N LYS A 138 -10.25 -49.66 4.29
CA LYS A 138 -11.36 -49.95 5.23
C LYS A 138 -11.34 -49.10 6.51
N SER A 139 -10.22 -48.44 6.81
CA SER A 139 -10.00 -47.66 8.02
C SER A 139 -9.10 -46.45 7.75
N LYS A 140 -9.06 -45.48 8.68
CA LYS A 140 -8.22 -44.27 8.52
C LYS A 140 -6.74 -44.64 8.45
N GLU A 141 -6.36 -45.64 9.22
CA GLU A 141 -5.00 -46.17 9.30
C GLU A 141 -4.52 -46.78 7.98
N ASP A 142 -5.42 -47.17 7.07
CA ASP A 142 -5.08 -47.73 5.75
C ASP A 142 -4.71 -46.66 4.72
N ILE A 143 -5.10 -45.40 4.93
CA ILE A 143 -5.05 -44.36 3.88
C ILE A 143 -3.62 -43.91 3.60
N GLN A 144 -2.83 -43.64 4.64
CA GLN A 144 -1.44 -43.25 4.45
C GLN A 144 -0.60 -44.38 3.80
N PRO A 145 -0.67 -45.65 4.25
CA PRO A 145 -0.06 -46.78 3.52
C PRO A 145 -0.56 -46.92 2.07
N ALA A 146 -1.85 -46.69 1.82
CA ALA A 146 -2.39 -46.71 0.47
C ALA A 146 -1.83 -45.57 -0.40
N TYR A 147 -1.60 -44.38 0.16
CA TYR A 147 -0.95 -43.27 -0.54
C TYR A 147 0.48 -43.64 -0.97
N GLU A 148 1.28 -44.23 -0.06
CA GLU A 148 2.64 -44.70 -0.40
C GLU A 148 2.63 -45.82 -1.44
N THR A 149 1.63 -46.71 -1.38
CA THR A 149 1.43 -47.76 -2.39
C THR A 149 1.05 -47.16 -3.73
N LEU A 150 0.15 -46.16 -3.75
CA LEU A 150 -0.26 -45.45 -4.95
C LEU A 150 0.95 -44.81 -5.64
N LYS A 151 1.84 -44.18 -4.87
CA LYS A 151 3.09 -43.61 -5.40
C LYS A 151 3.93 -44.63 -6.16
N THR A 152 4.09 -45.82 -5.57
CA THR A 152 4.79 -46.93 -6.23
C THR A 152 4.08 -47.39 -7.51
N LEU A 153 2.74 -47.45 -7.51
CA LEU A 153 1.97 -47.85 -8.70
C LEU A 153 2.08 -46.83 -9.83
N VAL A 154 2.09 -45.54 -9.49
CA VAL A 154 2.23 -44.44 -10.45
C VAL A 154 3.58 -44.46 -11.14
N GLU A 155 4.67 -44.67 -10.40
CA GLU A 155 6.01 -44.82 -10.97
C GLU A 155 6.13 -46.01 -11.95
N ASN A 156 5.25 -47.02 -11.81
CA ASN A 156 5.21 -48.21 -12.65
C ASN A 156 4.17 -48.14 -13.79
N GLN A 157 3.44 -47.03 -13.93
CA GLN A 157 2.44 -46.92 -14.99
C GLN A 157 3.08 -46.70 -16.37
N SER A 158 2.41 -47.15 -17.43
CA SER A 158 2.88 -46.92 -18.81
C SER A 158 2.96 -45.43 -19.13
N ASN A 159 4.07 -45.00 -19.73
CA ASN A 159 4.36 -43.60 -20.05
C ASN A 159 4.37 -42.68 -18.82
N TYR A 160 4.82 -43.20 -17.66
CA TYR A 160 5.06 -42.38 -16.47
C TYR A 160 5.98 -41.21 -16.82
N ASP A 161 5.50 -40.00 -16.52
CA ASP A 161 6.27 -38.78 -16.56
C ASP A 161 6.34 -38.22 -15.13
N PRO A 162 7.53 -38.10 -14.51
CA PRO A 162 7.66 -37.60 -13.14
C PRO A 162 7.17 -36.16 -12.96
N GLU A 163 7.15 -35.34 -14.01
CA GLU A 163 6.69 -33.96 -13.94
C GLU A 163 5.16 -33.85 -14.05
N VAL A 164 4.52 -34.78 -14.77
CA VAL A 164 3.07 -34.76 -15.03
C VAL A 164 2.28 -35.70 -14.12
N ASP A 165 2.81 -36.89 -13.89
CA ASP A 165 2.15 -37.96 -13.15
C ASP A 165 2.69 -38.12 -11.72
N GLY A 166 3.90 -37.60 -11.45
CA GLY A 166 4.53 -37.61 -10.13
C GLY A 166 3.82 -36.74 -9.09
N GLU A 167 4.43 -36.62 -7.91
CA GLU A 167 3.89 -35.81 -6.82
C GLU A 167 4.07 -34.31 -7.13
N GLY A 168 2.97 -33.65 -7.51
CA GLY A 168 2.94 -32.26 -7.97
C GLY A 168 1.94 -31.39 -7.19
N THR A 169 1.81 -30.13 -7.57
CA THR A 169 0.82 -29.17 -7.01
C THR A 169 -0.39 -28.95 -7.91
N ALA A 170 -0.39 -29.56 -9.09
CA ALA A 170 -1.52 -29.58 -10.00
C ALA A 170 -1.61 -30.95 -10.71
N ILE A 171 -2.82 -31.32 -11.12
CA ILE A 171 -3.06 -32.40 -12.07
C ILE A 171 -3.95 -31.86 -13.17
N SER A 172 -3.55 -32.10 -14.42
CA SER A 172 -4.34 -31.78 -15.61
C SER A 172 -4.89 -33.03 -16.28
N ASP A 173 -5.98 -32.90 -17.04
CA ASP A 173 -6.58 -33.98 -17.82
C ASP A 173 -7.02 -35.17 -16.96
N LEU A 174 -7.79 -34.88 -15.91
CA LEU A 174 -8.44 -35.93 -15.12
C LEU A 174 -9.44 -36.72 -15.99
N ALA A 175 -9.45 -38.03 -15.81
CA ALA A 175 -10.36 -38.95 -16.49
C ALA A 175 -11.18 -39.79 -15.48
N VAL A 176 -12.36 -40.25 -15.92
CA VAL A 176 -13.21 -41.12 -15.11
C VAL A 176 -12.48 -42.41 -14.76
N GLY A 177 -12.47 -42.75 -13.46
CA GLY A 177 -11.80 -43.90 -12.90
C GLY A 177 -10.35 -43.64 -12.46
N ASP A 178 -9.80 -42.45 -12.69
CA ASP A 178 -8.49 -42.08 -12.12
C ASP A 178 -8.53 -42.13 -10.59
N ILE A 179 -7.40 -42.52 -10.00
CA ILE A 179 -7.17 -42.47 -8.55
C ILE A 179 -6.16 -41.37 -8.26
N VAL A 180 -6.57 -40.39 -7.45
CA VAL A 180 -5.77 -39.26 -7.04
C VAL A 180 -5.41 -39.41 -5.56
N GLY A 181 -4.12 -39.45 -5.24
CA GLY A 181 -3.63 -39.29 -3.89
C GLY A 181 -3.50 -37.81 -3.57
N VAL A 182 -3.99 -37.40 -2.40
CA VAL A 182 -3.88 -36.03 -1.88
C VAL A 182 -3.12 -36.05 -0.57
N ARG A 183 -2.17 -35.12 -0.42
CA ARG A 183 -1.45 -34.88 0.83
C ARG A 183 -1.35 -33.38 1.09
N THR A 184 -1.81 -32.92 2.25
CA THR A 184 -1.70 -31.50 2.64
C THR A 184 -0.60 -31.28 3.67
N ALA A 185 -0.04 -30.07 3.74
CA ALA A 185 0.86 -29.67 4.83
C ALA A 185 0.16 -29.66 6.21
N LYS A 186 -1.18 -29.64 6.22
CA LYS A 186 -2.01 -29.83 7.42
C LYS A 186 -2.02 -31.28 7.92
N ASN A 187 -1.24 -32.19 7.36
CA ASN A 187 -1.22 -33.63 7.68
C ASN A 187 -2.54 -34.36 7.38
N VAL A 188 -3.23 -33.96 6.32
CA VAL A 188 -4.41 -34.69 5.81
C VAL A 188 -3.97 -35.52 4.62
N TYR A 189 -4.35 -36.79 4.63
CA TYR A 189 -4.17 -37.72 3.52
C TYR A 189 -5.52 -38.13 2.96
N ALA A 190 -5.64 -38.21 1.64
CA ALA A 190 -6.82 -38.76 1.00
C ALA A 190 -6.47 -39.59 -0.23
N LEU A 191 -7.29 -40.58 -0.54
CA LEU A 191 -7.39 -41.11 -1.89
C LEU A 191 -8.77 -40.76 -2.42
N ALA A 192 -8.78 -40.20 -3.63
CA ALA A 192 -9.98 -39.81 -4.35
C ALA A 192 -10.10 -40.63 -5.64
N LYS A 193 -11.31 -41.07 -5.98
CA LYS A 193 -11.66 -41.73 -7.22
C LYS A 193 -12.54 -40.80 -8.04
N VAL A 194 -12.14 -40.51 -9.28
CA VAL A 194 -12.94 -39.73 -10.22
C VAL A 194 -14.13 -40.59 -10.67
N GLN A 195 -15.35 -40.19 -10.30
CA GLN A 195 -16.58 -40.93 -10.56
C GLN A 195 -17.21 -40.54 -11.87
N ASP A 196 -17.28 -39.23 -12.14
CA ASP A 196 -17.95 -38.69 -13.32
C ASP A 196 -17.33 -37.36 -13.75
N LEU A 197 -17.37 -37.13 -15.05
CA LEU A 197 -16.93 -35.92 -15.71
C LEU A 197 -17.99 -35.54 -16.74
N SER A 198 -18.68 -34.42 -16.52
CA SER A 198 -19.65 -33.94 -17.50
C SER A 198 -19.05 -32.82 -18.35
N THR A 199 -18.89 -33.08 -19.64
CA THR A 199 -18.46 -32.09 -20.64
C THR A 199 -19.65 -31.22 -21.07
N GLY A 200 -19.56 -29.90 -20.90
CA GLY A 200 -20.58 -28.93 -21.30
C GLY A 200 -20.12 -27.49 -20.99
N ASN A 201 -20.96 -26.47 -21.24
CA ASN A 201 -20.61 -25.05 -21.05
C ASN A 201 -20.20 -24.67 -19.60
N THR A 202 -20.30 -25.59 -18.65
CA THR A 202 -19.97 -25.34 -17.24
C THR A 202 -18.92 -26.28 -16.66
N GLY A 203 -18.70 -27.50 -17.18
CA GLY A 203 -17.81 -28.52 -16.59
C GLY A 203 -18.29 -29.00 -15.20
N ASN A 204 -18.22 -30.30 -14.91
CA ASN A 204 -18.40 -30.80 -13.54
C ASN A 204 -17.46 -31.99 -13.29
N LEU A 205 -16.95 -32.08 -12.08
CA LEU A 205 -16.12 -33.17 -11.57
C LEU A 205 -16.79 -33.77 -10.35
N ARG A 206 -17.19 -35.04 -10.43
CA ARG A 206 -17.62 -35.79 -9.26
C ARG A 206 -16.48 -36.69 -8.80
N ILE A 207 -16.07 -36.51 -7.55
CA ILE A 207 -15.06 -37.33 -6.88
C ILE A 207 -15.68 -37.99 -5.66
N SER A 208 -15.31 -39.23 -5.42
CA SER A 208 -15.51 -39.84 -4.10
C SER A 208 -14.16 -40.02 -3.43
N PHE A 209 -14.07 -39.75 -2.14
CA PHE A 209 -12.80 -39.83 -1.45
C PHE A 209 -12.90 -40.36 -0.03
N LYS A 210 -11.80 -40.97 0.39
CA LYS A 210 -11.57 -41.52 1.73
C LYS A 210 -10.42 -40.73 2.36
N ILE A 211 -10.61 -40.27 3.59
CA ILE A 211 -9.67 -39.35 4.26
C ILE A 211 -9.14 -39.87 5.59
N ASP A 212 -7.88 -39.58 5.85
CA ASP A 212 -7.29 -39.57 7.18
C ASP A 212 -6.95 -38.12 7.56
N ASN A 213 -7.80 -37.55 8.41
CA ASN A 213 -7.64 -36.25 9.04
C ASN A 213 -7.37 -36.38 10.56
N SER A 214 -6.98 -37.57 11.04
CA SER A 214 -6.78 -37.82 12.48
C SER A 214 -5.66 -37.00 13.10
N LYS A 215 -4.70 -36.55 12.28
CA LYS A 215 -3.55 -35.71 12.67
C LYS A 215 -3.63 -34.31 12.07
N GLU A 216 -4.80 -33.89 11.61
CA GLU A 216 -4.97 -32.59 10.98
C GLU A 216 -4.47 -31.46 11.90
N ALA A 217 -3.53 -30.68 11.39
CA ALA A 217 -3.13 -29.41 11.97
C ALA A 217 -4.13 -28.34 11.51
N LYS A 218 -4.79 -27.68 12.46
CA LYS A 218 -5.65 -26.54 12.15
C LYS A 218 -4.81 -25.39 11.65
N VAL A 219 -5.25 -24.77 10.56
CA VAL A 219 -4.72 -23.50 10.08
C VAL A 219 -5.69 -22.43 10.54
N ASP A 220 -5.23 -21.55 11.41
CA ASP A 220 -6.04 -20.43 11.88
C ASP A 220 -6.13 -19.36 10.78
N PRO A 221 -7.24 -18.60 10.71
CA PRO A 221 -7.33 -17.44 9.83
C PRO A 221 -6.19 -16.46 10.07
N LEU A 222 -5.74 -15.79 9.01
CA LEU A 222 -4.62 -14.86 9.13
C LEU A 222 -4.96 -13.69 10.08
N PRO A 223 -4.17 -13.45 11.15
CA PRO A 223 -4.42 -12.34 12.06
C PRO A 223 -4.26 -11.01 11.33
N ALA A 224 -5.00 -9.98 11.76
CA ALA A 224 -4.95 -8.65 11.16
C ALA A 224 -3.51 -8.08 11.09
N SER A 225 -2.65 -8.47 12.04
CA SER A 225 -1.24 -8.07 12.08
C SER A 225 -0.38 -8.59 10.93
N GLU A 226 -0.82 -9.66 10.28
CA GLU A 226 -0.12 -10.29 9.17
C GLU A 226 -0.75 -9.92 7.82
N ARG A 227 -1.90 -9.25 7.82
CA ARG A 227 -2.52 -8.76 6.59
C ARG A 227 -1.70 -7.61 6.03
N ARG A 228 -1.38 -7.73 4.75
CA ARG A 228 -0.74 -6.68 3.97
C ARG A 228 -1.75 -5.69 3.44
N GLU A 229 -1.28 -4.49 3.16
CA GLU A 229 -1.95 -3.56 2.25
C GLU A 229 -1.59 -3.93 0.80
N HIS A 230 -2.52 -3.68 -0.12
CA HIS A 230 -2.32 -3.91 -1.54
C HIS A 230 -2.96 -2.77 -2.33
N PHE A 231 -2.23 -2.24 -3.30
CA PHE A 231 -2.69 -1.15 -4.16
C PHE A 231 -1.91 -1.13 -5.47
N ASP A 232 -2.55 -0.62 -6.51
CA ASP A 232 -1.93 -0.34 -7.80
C ASP A 232 -1.64 1.16 -7.91
N PHE A 233 -0.65 1.50 -8.73
CA PHE A 233 -0.35 2.88 -9.07
C PHE A 233 0.00 3.04 -10.54
N THR A 234 -0.31 4.23 -11.04
CA THR A 234 0.15 4.78 -12.30
C THR A 234 0.64 6.18 -11.99
N THR A 235 1.82 6.55 -12.52
CA THR A 235 2.35 7.91 -12.41
C THR A 235 3.03 8.33 -13.71
N ASP A 236 2.94 9.61 -14.02
CA ASP A 236 3.34 10.22 -15.28
C ASP A 236 4.05 11.58 -15.08
N GLU A 237 4.54 12.15 -16.18
CA GLU A 237 5.33 13.38 -16.19
C GLU A 237 6.61 13.27 -15.33
N LEU A 238 7.23 12.08 -15.34
CA LEU A 238 8.40 11.71 -14.54
C LEU A 238 9.61 12.62 -14.76
N SER A 239 9.77 13.15 -15.96
CA SER A 239 10.89 13.98 -16.41
C SER A 239 10.88 15.40 -15.81
N VAL A 240 9.71 15.87 -15.39
CA VAL A 240 9.52 17.20 -14.79
C VAL A 240 8.87 17.13 -13.41
N LEU A 241 8.52 15.92 -12.95
CA LEU A 241 7.79 15.66 -11.71
C LEU A 241 6.45 16.44 -11.64
N GLY A 242 5.77 16.58 -12.78
CA GLY A 242 4.52 17.35 -12.88
C GLY A 242 3.28 16.61 -12.35
N GLY A 243 3.29 15.28 -12.45
CA GLY A 243 2.24 14.39 -11.95
C GLY A 243 2.35 14.05 -10.46
N ALA A 244 1.53 13.08 -10.02
CA ALA A 244 1.52 12.57 -8.65
C ALA A 244 2.65 11.55 -8.43
N ASN A 245 3.87 12.06 -8.35
CA ASN A 245 5.11 11.28 -8.38
C ASN A 245 5.69 10.95 -7.01
N LEU A 246 5.13 11.51 -5.94
CA LEU A 246 5.54 11.30 -4.56
C LEU A 246 4.60 10.32 -3.85
N PHE A 247 5.12 9.38 -3.06
CA PHE A 247 4.35 8.23 -2.58
C PHE A 247 4.37 8.08 -1.06
N ASP A 248 3.19 7.90 -0.45
CA ASP A 248 3.05 7.16 0.81
C ASP A 248 3.02 5.67 0.48
N LEU A 249 4.15 4.99 0.68
CA LEU A 249 4.30 3.57 0.34
C LEU A 249 3.56 2.66 1.31
N ALA A 250 3.12 3.16 2.47
CA ALA A 250 2.37 2.35 3.43
C ALA A 250 0.94 2.04 2.97
N ILE A 251 0.30 2.98 2.27
CA ILE A 251 -1.13 2.90 1.91
C ILE A 251 -1.42 3.26 0.45
N GLY A 252 -0.41 3.63 -0.33
CA GLY A 252 -0.54 3.89 -1.76
C GLY A 252 -1.12 5.25 -2.14
N THR A 253 -1.09 6.21 -1.20
CA THR A 253 -1.48 7.59 -1.54
C THR A 253 -0.37 8.22 -2.37
N GLN A 254 -0.76 8.78 -3.52
CA GLN A 254 0.14 9.55 -4.37
C GLN A 254 -0.06 11.05 -4.12
N HIS A 255 1.02 11.81 -4.23
CA HIS A 255 1.06 13.24 -4.04
C HIS A 255 1.76 13.88 -5.23
N THR A 256 1.20 14.99 -5.71
CA THR A 256 1.96 15.97 -6.48
C THR A 256 3.07 16.56 -5.60
N VAL A 257 4.05 17.22 -6.22
CA VAL A 257 5.13 17.91 -5.49
C VAL A 257 4.57 18.91 -4.47
N THR A 258 3.52 19.66 -4.81
CA THR A 258 2.85 20.59 -3.89
C THR A 258 2.16 19.87 -2.72
N GLU A 259 1.45 18.77 -2.98
CA GLU A 259 0.80 18.00 -1.92
C GLU A 259 1.81 17.33 -0.98
N GLY A 260 2.92 16.83 -1.53
CA GLY A 260 4.02 16.24 -0.76
C GLY A 260 4.64 17.21 0.24
N TYR A 261 4.68 18.52 -0.06
CA TYR A 261 5.10 19.55 0.89
C TYR A 261 4.24 19.60 2.16
N TYR A 262 2.93 19.35 2.07
CA TYR A 262 2.04 19.31 3.23
C TYR A 262 2.02 17.92 3.91
N SER A 263 2.45 16.90 3.19
CA SER A 263 2.44 15.49 3.62
C SER A 263 3.85 14.91 3.80
N GLN A 264 4.84 15.73 4.12
CA GLN A 264 6.26 15.33 4.21
C GLN A 264 6.47 14.11 5.14
N HIS A 265 5.77 14.10 6.27
CA HIS A 265 5.80 13.01 7.25
C HIS A 265 5.29 11.65 6.74
N LEU A 266 4.49 11.66 5.66
CA LEU A 266 3.92 10.47 5.02
C LEU A 266 4.57 10.16 3.67
N THR A 267 5.40 11.06 3.14
CA THR A 267 5.97 10.90 1.81
C THR A 267 7.29 10.14 1.90
N ASP A 268 7.30 8.92 1.36
CA ASP A 268 8.36 7.94 1.56
C ASP A 268 9.32 7.84 0.36
N ALA A 269 8.81 8.09 -0.85
CA ALA A 269 9.57 7.93 -2.08
C ALA A 269 9.10 8.88 -3.17
N ALA A 270 9.97 9.09 -4.16
CA ALA A 270 9.67 9.75 -5.42
C ALA A 270 10.04 8.85 -6.60
N PHE A 271 9.18 8.78 -7.61
CA PHE A 271 9.50 8.22 -8.92
C PHE A 271 9.81 9.37 -9.89
N TYR A 272 10.86 9.23 -10.69
CA TYR A 272 11.24 10.22 -11.69
C TYR A 272 12.07 9.59 -12.82
N LEU A 273 12.28 10.34 -13.89
CA LEU A 273 13.15 9.96 -15.00
C LEU A 273 14.51 10.65 -14.87
N ASP A 274 15.60 9.90 -14.95
CA ASP A 274 16.95 10.44 -15.03
C ASP A 274 17.76 9.81 -16.18
N GLY A 275 19.07 10.11 -16.24
CA GLY A 275 19.97 9.60 -17.30
C GLY A 275 20.12 8.07 -17.32
N ASN A 276 19.67 7.37 -16.28
CA ASN A 276 19.67 5.92 -16.15
C ASN A 276 18.27 5.30 -16.34
N GLY A 277 17.26 6.08 -16.73
CA GLY A 277 15.89 5.62 -16.94
C GLY A 277 14.96 6.01 -15.78
N VAL A 278 13.90 5.22 -15.55
CA VAL A 278 13.00 5.45 -14.42
C VAL A 278 13.72 5.06 -13.13
N THR A 279 13.67 5.95 -12.14
CA THR A 279 14.33 5.82 -10.85
C THR A 279 13.31 6.00 -9.74
N VAL A 280 13.43 5.19 -8.70
CA VAL A 280 12.74 5.41 -7.42
C VAL A 280 13.76 5.78 -6.36
N SER A 281 13.45 6.81 -5.59
CA SER A 281 14.38 7.41 -4.64
C SER A 281 13.71 7.76 -3.33
N SER A 282 14.49 7.68 -2.25
CA SER A 282 14.08 8.11 -0.92
C SER A 282 13.98 9.62 -0.86
N MET A 283 13.02 10.11 -0.10
CA MET A 283 12.93 11.54 0.18
C MET A 283 14.06 12.08 1.07
N SER A 284 14.83 11.21 1.74
CA SER A 284 16.01 11.59 2.54
C SER A 284 17.19 12.09 1.71
N ARG A 285 17.16 11.90 0.39
CA ARG A 285 18.18 12.44 -0.51
C ARG A 285 17.63 13.54 -1.41
N PRO A 286 18.53 14.40 -1.93
CA PRO A 286 18.15 15.33 -2.97
C PRO A 286 17.58 14.62 -4.19
N LEU A 287 16.50 15.15 -4.74
CA LEU A 287 15.99 14.71 -6.04
C LEU A 287 16.80 15.41 -7.13
N PRO A 288 16.97 14.81 -8.31
CA PRO A 288 17.57 15.53 -9.42
C PRO A 288 16.75 16.79 -9.74
N LEU A 289 17.45 17.85 -10.13
CA LEU A 289 16.86 19.16 -10.44
C LEU A 289 16.05 19.09 -11.75
N LEU A 290 14.82 18.58 -11.65
CA LEU A 290 13.94 18.28 -12.80
C LEU A 290 12.95 19.41 -13.14
N GLY A 291 12.81 20.42 -12.27
CA GLY A 291 11.93 21.57 -12.49
C GLY A 291 11.98 22.61 -11.37
N GLU A 292 11.44 23.81 -11.61
CA GLU A 292 11.38 24.90 -10.62
C GLU A 292 10.49 24.52 -9.41
N ASP A 293 9.39 23.79 -9.63
CA ASP A 293 8.48 23.36 -8.57
C ASP A 293 9.13 22.30 -7.65
N VAL A 294 9.99 21.44 -8.22
CA VAL A 294 10.76 20.43 -7.47
C VAL A 294 11.79 21.11 -6.57
N LEU A 295 12.52 22.09 -7.12
CA LEU A 295 13.42 22.94 -6.35
C LEU A 295 12.68 23.63 -5.21
N GLU A 296 11.51 24.19 -5.51
CA GLU A 296 10.71 24.93 -4.55
C GLU A 296 10.36 24.09 -3.33
N VAL A 297 9.96 22.84 -3.56
CA VAL A 297 9.50 21.94 -2.51
C VAL A 297 10.66 21.28 -1.79
N GLU A 298 11.68 20.78 -2.51
CA GLU A 298 12.81 20.11 -1.87
C GLU A 298 13.56 21.03 -0.89
N SER A 299 13.81 22.29 -1.28
CA SER A 299 14.57 23.22 -0.43
C SER A 299 13.87 23.64 0.87
N ASP A 300 12.57 23.39 1.00
CA ASP A 300 11.73 23.76 2.14
C ASP A 300 11.23 22.55 2.96
N TRP A 301 11.72 21.33 2.69
CA TRP A 301 11.35 20.15 3.48
C TRP A 301 12.06 20.13 4.83
N GLU A 302 11.27 20.19 5.90
CA GLU A 302 11.72 20.09 7.29
C GLU A 302 11.85 18.63 7.74
N GLN A 303 11.15 17.72 7.06
CA GLN A 303 11.14 16.31 7.42
C GLN A 303 11.25 15.43 6.18
N ARG A 304 12.10 14.41 6.25
CA ARG A 304 12.35 13.48 5.15
C ARG A 304 12.35 12.05 5.65
N ASN A 305 11.55 11.19 5.01
CA ASN A 305 11.55 9.77 5.31
C ASN A 305 12.71 9.08 4.59
N GLU A 306 13.51 8.33 5.35
CA GLU A 306 14.55 7.47 4.82
C GLU A 306 13.92 6.15 4.34
N THR A 307 14.18 5.80 3.09
CA THR A 307 13.67 4.58 2.46
C THR A 307 14.83 3.87 1.78
N GLN A 308 15.01 2.60 2.09
CA GLN A 308 15.98 1.74 1.43
C GLN A 308 15.27 0.92 0.37
N PHE A 309 15.90 0.79 -0.80
CA PHE A 309 15.38 0.04 -1.94
C PHE A 309 16.37 -1.04 -2.39
N ILE A 310 15.82 -2.16 -2.86
CA ILE A 310 16.52 -3.23 -3.55
C ILE A 310 15.74 -3.54 -4.83
N ARG A 311 16.39 -3.53 -5.99
CA ARG A 311 15.78 -3.86 -7.27
C ARG A 311 16.21 -5.26 -7.69
N VAL A 312 15.25 -6.17 -7.79
CA VAL A 312 15.42 -7.52 -8.34
C VAL A 312 14.94 -7.50 -9.78
N LYS A 313 15.82 -7.83 -10.73
CA LYS A 313 15.50 -7.76 -12.16
C LYS A 313 14.43 -8.79 -12.57
N ALA A 314 13.65 -8.44 -13.59
CA ALA A 314 12.63 -9.30 -14.18
C ALA A 314 13.16 -10.74 -14.40
N SER A 315 12.57 -11.68 -13.68
CA SER A 315 13.01 -13.07 -13.62
C SER A 315 11.95 -13.92 -12.93
N ALA A 316 12.05 -15.25 -13.04
CA ALA A 316 11.20 -16.16 -12.26
C ALA A 316 11.35 -15.93 -10.75
N GLU A 317 12.56 -15.57 -10.29
CA GLU A 317 12.82 -15.23 -8.88
C GLU A 317 12.05 -13.96 -8.47
N ALA A 318 12.07 -12.91 -9.31
CA ALA A 318 11.31 -11.68 -9.05
C ALA A 318 9.79 -11.95 -8.99
N THR A 319 9.25 -12.68 -9.97
CA THR A 319 7.83 -13.09 -9.98
C THR A 319 7.47 -13.88 -8.71
N SER A 320 8.33 -14.82 -8.31
CA SER A 320 8.14 -15.60 -7.09
C SER A 320 8.16 -14.72 -5.82
N LEU A 321 9.10 -13.77 -5.71
CA LEU A 321 9.17 -12.83 -4.58
C LEU A 321 7.88 -12.03 -4.45
N PHE A 322 7.41 -11.42 -5.54
CA PHE A 322 6.18 -10.62 -5.48
C PHE A 322 4.98 -11.48 -5.12
N ASN A 323 4.77 -12.58 -5.84
CA ASN A 323 3.56 -13.40 -5.68
C ASN A 323 3.50 -14.12 -4.33
N ARG A 324 4.65 -14.45 -3.73
CA ARG A 324 4.72 -15.04 -2.38
C ARG A 324 4.65 -14.02 -1.25
N SER A 325 4.76 -12.73 -1.52
CA SER A 325 4.71 -11.67 -0.51
C SER A 325 3.26 -11.31 -0.10
N TYR A 326 2.45 -12.29 0.28
CA TYR A 326 1.03 -12.09 0.59
C TYR A 326 0.72 -11.86 2.08
N THR A 327 1.73 -11.85 2.95
CA THR A 327 1.61 -11.48 4.38
C THR A 327 2.72 -10.50 4.77
N ASN A 328 2.55 -9.82 5.91
CA ASN A 328 3.56 -8.89 6.43
C ASN A 328 4.88 -9.58 6.76
N SER A 329 4.83 -10.78 7.33
CA SER A 329 6.02 -11.60 7.58
C SER A 329 6.76 -11.97 6.30
N LEU A 330 6.04 -12.42 5.25
CA LEU A 330 6.64 -12.79 3.97
C LEU A 330 7.21 -11.59 3.21
N ILE A 331 6.58 -10.41 3.32
CA ILE A 331 7.13 -9.16 2.78
C ILE A 331 8.47 -8.80 3.45
N ARG A 332 8.56 -8.91 4.78
CA ARG A 332 9.81 -8.65 5.52
C ARG A 332 10.90 -9.67 5.16
N GLU A 333 10.52 -10.94 5.00
CA GLU A 333 11.41 -12.00 4.53
C GLU A 333 11.92 -11.75 3.11
N ALA A 334 11.05 -11.27 2.20
CA ALA A 334 11.43 -10.91 0.84
C ALA A 334 12.50 -9.81 0.83
N PHE A 335 12.33 -8.75 1.64
CA PHE A 335 13.34 -7.70 1.78
C PHE A 335 14.68 -8.26 2.28
N ALA A 336 14.67 -9.11 3.32
CA ALA A 336 15.88 -9.73 3.87
C ALA A 336 16.60 -10.65 2.88
N LYS A 337 15.86 -11.32 1.99
CA LYS A 337 16.43 -12.16 0.92
C LYS A 337 16.96 -11.34 -0.26
N GLY A 338 16.36 -10.19 -0.53
CA GLY A 338 16.68 -9.34 -1.68
C GLY A 338 18.16 -9.03 -1.83
N GLU A 339 18.83 -8.69 -0.73
CA GLU A 339 20.26 -8.34 -0.74
C GLU A 339 21.13 -9.49 -1.24
N ALA A 340 20.86 -10.72 -0.80
CA ALA A 340 21.60 -11.90 -1.24
C ALA A 340 21.33 -12.23 -2.72
N ILE A 341 20.10 -11.98 -3.20
CA ILE A 341 19.71 -12.22 -4.59
C ILE A 341 20.48 -11.27 -5.53
N VAL A 342 20.44 -9.96 -5.24
CA VAL A 342 21.10 -8.97 -6.10
C VAL A 342 22.62 -9.04 -6.02
N GLY A 343 23.17 -9.38 -4.84
CA GLY A 343 24.62 -9.57 -4.66
C GLY A 343 25.20 -10.75 -5.45
N ALA A 344 24.35 -11.63 -6.00
CA ALA A 344 24.77 -12.72 -6.88
C ALA A 344 24.80 -12.34 -8.38
N TYR A 345 24.39 -11.13 -8.76
CA TYR A 345 24.42 -10.68 -10.14
C TYR A 345 25.86 -10.41 -10.60
N GLU A 346 26.21 -10.86 -11.82
CA GLU A 346 27.53 -10.60 -12.41
C GLU A 346 27.77 -9.10 -12.66
N ASP A 347 26.70 -8.37 -12.94
CA ASP A 347 26.64 -6.93 -13.20
C ASP A 347 26.23 -6.12 -11.97
N TYR A 348 26.37 -6.68 -10.76
CA TYR A 348 25.95 -6.01 -9.53
C TYR A 348 26.60 -4.62 -9.36
N ASP A 349 25.74 -3.61 -9.35
CA ASP A 349 26.03 -2.23 -8.97
C ASP A 349 25.05 -1.77 -7.87
N PRO A 350 25.54 -1.30 -6.71
CA PRO A 350 24.68 -0.84 -5.61
C PRO A 350 23.73 0.30 -5.99
N GLN A 351 24.08 1.17 -6.95
CA GLN A 351 23.19 2.27 -7.35
C GLN A 351 22.02 1.79 -8.21
N THR A 352 22.22 0.71 -8.96
CA THR A 352 21.20 0.10 -9.82
C THR A 352 20.33 -0.89 -9.04
N TYR A 353 20.92 -1.71 -8.17
CA TYR A 353 20.23 -2.85 -7.54
C TYR A 353 20.02 -2.72 -6.02
N GLY A 354 20.71 -1.82 -5.33
CA GLY A 354 20.63 -1.67 -3.88
C GLY A 354 21.32 -2.79 -3.08
N PRO A 355 21.17 -2.83 -1.74
CA PRO A 355 20.41 -1.90 -0.91
C PRO A 355 20.94 -0.46 -0.99
N ALA A 356 20.09 0.49 -1.36
CA ALA A 356 20.46 1.90 -1.51
C ALA A 356 19.27 2.84 -1.29
N LEU A 357 19.54 4.13 -1.12
CA LEU A 357 18.49 5.17 -1.01
C LEU A 357 17.82 5.49 -2.35
N SER A 358 18.30 4.92 -3.46
CA SER A 358 17.60 4.90 -4.74
C SER A 358 18.03 3.69 -5.55
N VAL A 359 17.18 3.28 -6.49
CA VAL A 359 17.48 2.29 -7.53
C VAL A 359 16.93 2.80 -8.87
N SER A 360 17.69 2.61 -9.94
CA SER A 360 17.42 3.19 -11.26
C SER A 360 17.26 2.14 -12.35
N GLY A 361 16.77 2.60 -13.51
CA GLY A 361 16.63 1.80 -14.71
C GLY A 361 15.52 0.76 -14.62
N LEU A 362 14.44 1.06 -13.91
CA LEU A 362 13.31 0.15 -13.72
C LEU A 362 12.71 -0.30 -15.06
N GLU A 363 12.42 -1.60 -15.17
CA GLU A 363 11.84 -2.23 -16.35
C GLU A 363 10.57 -3.05 -15.98
N PRO A 364 9.65 -3.29 -16.92
CA PRO A 364 8.50 -4.16 -16.68
C PRO A 364 8.93 -5.57 -16.23
N GLY A 365 8.29 -6.07 -15.18
CA GLY A 365 8.61 -7.34 -14.54
C GLY A 365 9.63 -7.24 -13.39
N ASP A 366 10.29 -6.09 -13.21
CA ASP A 366 11.16 -5.87 -12.05
C ASP A 366 10.37 -5.87 -10.74
N VAL A 367 11.02 -6.31 -9.67
CA VAL A 367 10.50 -6.18 -8.31
C VAL A 367 11.39 -5.27 -7.48
N VAL A 368 10.82 -4.18 -6.98
CA VAL A 368 11.48 -3.27 -6.04
C VAL A 368 11.02 -3.59 -4.62
N LEU A 369 11.93 -4.06 -3.79
CA LEU A 369 11.74 -4.25 -2.37
C LEU A 369 12.08 -2.95 -1.66
N TYR A 370 11.28 -2.52 -0.68
CA TYR A 370 11.56 -1.30 0.07
C TYR A 370 11.38 -1.47 1.58
N HIS A 371 12.10 -0.64 2.32
CA HIS A 371 11.95 -0.44 3.76
C HIS A 371 12.01 1.05 4.09
N VAL A 372 10.87 1.62 4.48
CA VAL A 372 10.76 2.99 5.01
C VAL A 372 11.21 2.96 6.46
N VAL A 373 12.47 3.28 6.70
CA VAL A 373 13.15 3.17 8.00
C VAL A 373 12.46 4.02 9.05
N SER A 374 12.08 5.25 8.70
CA SER A 374 11.46 6.21 9.63
C SER A 374 10.07 5.78 10.09
N ARG A 375 9.36 4.97 9.29
CA ARG A 375 7.97 4.54 9.56
C ARG A 375 7.84 3.06 9.88
N ASN A 376 8.93 2.28 9.78
CA ASN A 376 8.96 0.81 9.93
C ASN A 376 7.98 0.09 8.96
N VAL A 377 7.93 0.56 7.72
CA VAL A 377 7.09 -0.02 6.66
C VAL A 377 7.98 -0.78 5.69
N TYR A 378 7.61 -2.03 5.38
CA TYR A 378 8.29 -2.84 4.36
C TYR A 378 7.33 -3.05 3.21
N GLY A 379 7.83 -3.28 2.00
CA GLY A 379 6.96 -3.70 0.91
C GLY A 379 7.70 -4.16 -0.32
N VAL A 380 6.91 -4.64 -1.27
CA VAL A 380 7.36 -5.08 -2.58
C VAL A 380 6.52 -4.42 -3.66
N ILE A 381 7.18 -3.94 -4.71
CA ILE A 381 6.56 -3.29 -5.85
C ILE A 381 6.88 -4.14 -7.08
N LEU A 382 5.87 -4.64 -7.78
CA LEU A 382 6.03 -5.20 -9.12
C LEU A 382 5.84 -4.07 -10.14
N ILE A 383 6.85 -3.80 -10.95
CA ILE A 383 6.75 -2.87 -12.07
C ILE A 383 6.01 -3.57 -13.20
N THR A 384 4.86 -3.03 -13.61
CA THR A 384 4.00 -3.66 -14.63
C THR A 384 4.18 -3.05 -16.01
N ASP A 385 4.48 -1.76 -16.08
CA ASP A 385 4.77 -1.09 -17.34
C ASP A 385 5.69 0.12 -17.12
N VAL A 386 6.48 0.46 -18.13
CA VAL A 386 7.41 1.60 -18.12
C VAL A 386 7.39 2.24 -19.51
N GLY A 387 7.04 3.52 -19.56
CA GLY A 387 7.06 4.30 -20.78
C GLY A 387 8.20 5.30 -20.85
N ALA A 388 8.10 6.21 -21.83
CA ALA A 388 9.05 7.30 -22.00
C ALA A 388 9.00 8.31 -20.84
N ASP A 389 7.86 8.43 -20.16
CA ASP A 389 7.64 9.41 -19.09
C ASP A 389 6.56 8.96 -18.10
N TYR A 390 6.37 7.65 -17.93
CA TYR A 390 5.42 7.06 -16.98
C TYR A 390 5.93 5.73 -16.43
N VAL A 391 5.39 5.32 -15.28
CA VAL A 391 5.58 3.98 -14.71
C VAL A 391 4.30 3.51 -14.02
N ASP A 392 3.97 2.24 -14.24
CA ASP A 392 2.88 1.54 -13.58
C ASP A 392 3.44 0.44 -12.68
N GLY A 393 2.78 0.21 -11.55
CA GLY A 393 3.15 -0.91 -10.69
C GLY A 393 2.08 -1.33 -9.71
N ARG A 394 2.32 -2.48 -9.10
CA ARG A 394 1.50 -3.06 -8.04
C ARG A 394 2.30 -3.19 -6.76
N VAL A 395 1.73 -2.78 -5.63
CA VAL A 395 2.43 -2.76 -4.34
C VAL A 395 1.76 -3.71 -3.36
N ARG A 396 2.60 -4.36 -2.55
CA ARG A 396 2.20 -5.11 -1.36
C ARG A 396 3.00 -4.57 -0.19
N ALA A 397 2.33 -3.95 0.78
CA ALA A 397 2.97 -3.24 1.88
C ALA A 397 2.65 -3.87 3.23
N ALA A 398 3.69 -4.09 4.03
CA ALA A 398 3.61 -4.48 5.42
C ALA A 398 3.53 -3.24 6.33
N ALA A 399 2.33 -2.67 6.40
CA ALA A 399 2.06 -1.46 7.17
C ALA A 399 1.62 -1.72 8.63
N TYR A 400 1.46 -2.99 9.04
CA TYR A 400 1.12 -3.28 10.43
C TYR A 400 2.25 -2.86 11.38
N GLY A 401 1.88 -2.17 12.45
CA GLY A 401 2.85 -1.62 13.41
C GLY A 401 3.67 -0.47 12.85
N LYS A 402 3.25 0.16 11.74
CA LYS A 402 3.87 1.39 11.24
C LYS A 402 3.80 2.49 12.31
N THR A 403 4.79 3.36 12.28
CA THR A 403 4.83 4.55 13.14
C THR A 403 4.84 5.77 12.23
N ASP A 404 3.72 6.48 12.16
CA ASP A 404 3.67 7.73 11.39
C ASP A 404 4.24 8.85 12.26
N PRO A 405 5.33 9.52 11.83
CA PRO A 405 5.85 10.68 12.54
C PRO A 405 4.82 11.82 12.50
N PRO A 406 4.81 12.72 13.50
CA PRO A 406 3.92 13.88 13.47
C PRO A 406 4.20 14.75 12.24
N ALA A 407 3.18 15.42 11.73
CA ALA A 407 3.36 16.38 10.65
C ALA A 407 4.34 17.50 11.08
N PRO A 408 5.28 17.91 10.21
CA PRO A 408 6.17 19.01 10.53
C PRO A 408 5.40 20.32 10.61
N ILE A 409 5.89 21.25 11.42
CA ILE A 409 5.42 22.64 11.37
C ILE A 409 6.04 23.25 10.12
N LEU A 410 5.18 23.70 9.20
CA LEU A 410 5.62 24.29 7.95
C LEU A 410 6.02 25.75 8.17
N LYS A 411 7.18 26.16 7.64
CA LYS A 411 7.63 27.56 7.63
C LYS A 411 6.91 28.36 6.54
N GLU A 412 5.60 28.47 6.69
CA GLU A 412 4.70 29.17 5.79
C GLU A 412 3.77 30.08 6.58
N PHE A 413 3.47 31.26 6.03
CA PHE A 413 2.40 32.10 6.55
C PHE A 413 1.57 32.70 5.41
N THR A 414 0.34 33.07 5.76
CA THR A 414 -0.57 33.74 4.83
C THR A 414 -0.98 35.10 5.34
N SER A 415 -1.17 36.04 4.42
CA SER A 415 -1.75 37.35 4.72
C SER A 415 -3.16 37.45 4.13
N GLU A 416 -4.16 37.55 5.00
CA GLU A 416 -5.57 37.58 4.59
C GLU A 416 -6.05 38.99 4.20
N GLY A 417 -7.05 39.03 3.32
CA GLY A 417 -7.37 40.22 2.52
C GLY A 417 -8.43 41.19 3.05
N SER A 418 -8.90 41.03 4.29
CA SER A 418 -9.96 41.90 4.82
C SER A 418 -9.38 43.21 5.38
N THR A 419 -10.17 44.28 5.39
CA THR A 419 -9.79 45.61 5.93
C THR A 419 -9.43 45.61 7.42
N SER A 420 -9.58 44.47 8.10
CA SER A 420 -9.21 44.24 9.50
C SER A 420 -8.28 43.03 9.70
N GLY A 421 -7.93 42.30 8.62
CA GLY A 421 -7.09 41.11 8.68
C GLY A 421 -5.62 41.50 8.61
N ALA A 422 -4.86 41.17 9.65
CA ALA A 422 -3.43 41.34 9.70
C ALA A 422 -2.80 40.03 10.19
N ALA A 423 -1.72 39.61 9.52
CA ALA A 423 -0.87 38.52 9.97
C ALA A 423 0.31 39.14 10.73
N TYR A 424 0.32 38.94 12.03
CA TYR A 424 1.44 39.33 12.89
C TYR A 424 2.36 38.12 13.01
N VAL A 425 3.54 38.21 12.39
CA VAL A 425 4.40 37.04 12.14
C VAL A 425 5.53 36.99 13.16
N ASP A 426 5.61 35.87 13.88
CA ASP A 426 6.75 35.49 14.72
C ASP A 426 7.51 34.37 14.00
N PHE A 427 8.63 34.73 13.38
CA PHE A 427 9.41 33.75 12.60
C PHE A 427 10.17 32.77 13.50
N LYS A 428 10.59 33.20 14.69
CA LYS A 428 11.36 32.36 15.62
C LYS A 428 10.55 31.17 16.13
N ASN A 429 9.33 31.43 16.58
CA ASN A 429 8.46 30.38 17.11
C ASN A 429 7.51 29.79 16.06
N GLN A 430 7.60 30.26 14.81
CA GLN A 430 6.79 29.80 13.67
C GLN A 430 5.28 29.99 13.91
N VAL A 431 4.90 31.14 14.48
CA VAL A 431 3.51 31.46 14.83
C VAL A 431 3.02 32.68 14.05
N VAL A 432 1.76 32.63 13.62
CA VAL A 432 1.07 33.75 12.98
C VAL A 432 -0.16 34.10 13.80
N TYR A 433 -0.13 35.25 14.46
CA TYR A 433 -1.29 35.78 15.15
C TYR A 433 -2.19 36.50 14.14
N LYS A 434 -3.48 36.20 14.16
CA LYS A 434 -4.43 36.64 13.13
C LYS A 434 -5.26 37.85 13.56
N THR A 435 -5.19 38.24 14.82
CA THR A 435 -5.90 39.38 15.38
C THR A 435 -4.94 40.39 16.02
N GLU A 436 -5.35 41.66 16.04
CA GLU A 436 -4.59 42.71 16.73
C GLU A 436 -4.49 42.47 18.24
N ALA A 437 -5.47 41.81 18.85
CA ALA A 437 -5.45 41.49 20.27
C ALA A 437 -4.37 40.47 20.62
N GLU A 438 -4.32 39.37 19.87
CA GLU A 438 -3.25 38.36 19.98
C GLU A 438 -1.89 39.01 19.67
N GLY A 439 -1.81 39.81 18.61
CA GLY A 439 -0.57 40.48 18.26
C GLY A 439 -0.07 41.43 19.37
N LYS A 440 -0.97 42.13 20.05
CA LYS A 440 -0.62 42.99 21.19
C LYS A 440 -0.14 42.18 22.39
N GLU A 441 -0.78 41.05 22.66
CA GLU A 441 -0.39 40.14 23.75
C GLU A 441 1.01 39.57 23.53
N HIS A 442 1.34 39.24 22.28
CA HIS A 442 2.61 38.66 21.86
C HIS A 442 3.55 39.66 21.17
N CYS A 443 3.42 40.96 21.47
CA CYS A 443 4.11 42.01 20.71
C CYS A 443 5.64 41.99 20.79
N ALA A 444 6.21 41.33 21.80
CA ALA A 444 7.65 41.11 21.91
C ALA A 444 8.17 40.06 20.92
N ASP A 445 7.28 39.24 20.38
CA ASP A 445 7.62 38.12 19.50
C ASP A 445 7.39 38.41 18.02
N ILE A 446 6.76 39.54 17.68
CA ILE A 446 6.42 39.83 16.29
C ILE A 446 7.58 40.53 15.58
N ASP A 447 7.99 39.99 14.44
CA ASP A 447 9.07 40.52 13.60
C ASP A 447 8.55 41.49 12.53
N ILE A 448 7.42 41.15 11.91
CA ILE A 448 6.72 41.98 10.92
C ILE A 448 5.21 41.84 11.04
N VAL A 449 4.49 42.78 10.41
CA VAL A 449 3.06 42.62 10.12
C VAL A 449 2.85 42.60 8.61
N ALA A 450 2.16 41.56 8.14
CA ALA A 450 1.69 41.44 6.77
C ALA A 450 0.20 41.79 6.68
N VAL A 451 -0.15 42.72 5.80
CA VAL A 451 -1.54 43.16 5.59
C VAL A 451 -1.85 43.35 4.11
N ARG A 452 -3.12 43.21 3.76
CA ARG A 452 -3.62 43.58 2.44
C ARG A 452 -4.20 45.00 2.44
N GLY A 453 -3.68 45.87 1.59
CA GLY A 453 -4.28 47.15 1.24
C GLY A 453 -5.23 47.01 0.05
N SER A 454 -6.28 47.83 0.01
CA SER A 454 -7.28 47.81 -1.08
C SER A 454 -6.70 48.16 -2.46
N SER A 455 -5.67 49.00 -2.50
CA SER A 455 -5.00 49.45 -3.74
C SER A 455 -3.49 49.14 -3.79
N SER A 456 -2.89 48.82 -2.64
CA SER A 456 -1.47 48.45 -2.53
C SER A 456 -1.25 46.95 -2.41
N TYR A 457 -2.34 46.18 -2.38
CA TYR A 457 -2.35 44.73 -2.30
C TYR A 457 -1.54 44.21 -1.11
N GLN A 458 -0.60 43.28 -1.29
CA GLN A 458 0.15 42.74 -0.18
C GLN A 458 1.29 43.66 0.27
N ASN A 459 1.37 43.90 1.57
CA ASN A 459 2.33 44.80 2.18
C ASN A 459 2.98 44.15 3.41
N PHE A 460 4.28 44.36 3.59
CA PHE A 460 4.98 44.09 4.86
C PHE A 460 5.37 45.39 5.56
N TYR A 461 5.22 45.40 6.89
CA TYR A 461 5.58 46.51 7.77
C TYR A 461 6.43 46.02 8.95
N PRO A 462 7.52 46.70 9.31
CA PRO A 462 8.11 46.60 10.63
C PRO A 462 7.23 47.34 11.67
N LEU A 463 7.29 46.94 12.95
CA LEU A 463 6.43 47.52 13.99
C LEU A 463 6.96 48.85 14.56
N ASP A 464 8.25 49.11 14.44
CA ASP A 464 8.91 50.31 14.97
C ASP A 464 8.60 51.58 14.15
N ASN A 465 8.16 51.45 12.90
CA ASN A 465 7.94 52.58 12.00
C ASN A 465 6.50 53.09 11.97
N ALA A 466 6.18 54.04 12.86
CA ALA A 466 4.85 54.66 12.92
C ALA A 466 4.41 55.33 11.60
N SER A 467 5.34 55.90 10.83
CA SER A 467 4.99 56.57 9.56
C SER A 467 4.53 55.58 8.50
N ALA A 468 5.17 54.41 8.43
CA ALA A 468 4.81 53.34 7.52
C ALA A 468 3.46 52.71 7.88
N LEU A 469 3.24 52.37 9.15
CA LEU A 469 1.96 51.81 9.63
C LEU A 469 0.77 52.73 9.32
N GLY A 470 0.98 54.05 9.42
CA GLY A 470 -0.03 55.05 9.09
C GLY A 470 -0.46 55.07 7.62
N ALA A 471 0.36 54.50 6.73
CA ALA A 471 0.07 54.40 5.29
C ALA A 471 -0.95 53.30 4.95
N TRP A 472 -1.17 52.33 5.85
CA TRP A 472 -2.31 51.42 5.77
C TRP A 472 -3.53 52.02 6.45
N SER A 473 -3.38 52.46 7.71
CA SER A 473 -4.44 53.16 8.45
C SER A 473 -3.86 53.96 9.62
N GLY A 474 -4.15 55.26 9.67
CA GLY A 474 -3.78 56.11 10.81
C GLY A 474 -4.35 55.61 12.15
N ALA A 475 -5.56 55.05 12.15
CA ALA A 475 -6.17 54.50 13.36
C ALA A 475 -5.47 53.22 13.85
N TRP A 476 -4.96 52.38 12.93
CA TRP A 476 -4.18 51.20 13.32
C TRP A 476 -2.82 51.60 13.89
N ARG A 477 -2.12 52.53 13.23
CA ARG A 477 -0.87 53.12 13.75
C ARG A 477 -1.03 53.61 15.18
N ASP A 478 -2.10 54.36 15.46
CA ASP A 478 -2.31 54.94 16.80
C ASP A 478 -2.55 53.85 17.86
N ARG A 479 -3.18 52.73 17.50
CA ARG A 479 -3.35 51.58 18.42
C ARG A 479 -2.05 50.80 18.61
N VAL A 480 -1.31 50.50 17.54
CA VAL A 480 0.00 49.83 17.61
C VAL A 480 1.01 50.66 18.39
N ALA A 481 0.94 52.00 18.33
CA ALA A 481 1.77 52.88 19.13
C ALA A 481 1.58 52.72 20.66
N THR A 482 0.49 52.08 21.10
CA THR A 482 0.24 51.77 22.53
C THR A 482 0.83 50.42 22.97
N TRP A 483 1.43 49.66 22.05
CA TRP A 483 2.00 48.36 22.37
C TRP A 483 3.28 48.52 23.20
N PRO A 484 3.52 47.65 24.19
CA PRO A 484 4.66 47.78 25.08
C PRO A 484 6.00 47.49 24.37
N VAL A 485 5.99 46.63 23.35
CA VAL A 485 7.15 46.30 22.51
C VAL A 485 6.76 46.44 21.04
N ARG A 486 7.69 46.92 20.22
CA ARG A 486 7.57 47.07 18.77
C ARG A 486 8.94 46.81 18.15
N ASN A 487 9.18 45.56 17.76
CA ASN A 487 10.49 45.15 17.25
C ASN A 487 10.82 45.88 15.94
N ALA A 488 12.07 46.32 15.85
CA ALA A 488 12.63 46.96 14.69
C ALA A 488 13.14 45.94 13.68
N SER A 489 12.70 46.07 12.42
CA SER A 489 13.11 45.19 11.33
C SER A 489 13.50 45.99 10.09
N ASP A 490 14.57 45.57 9.42
CA ASP A 490 14.96 46.09 8.11
C ASP A 490 14.52 45.11 7.02
N ILE A 491 13.79 45.60 6.02
CA ILE A 491 13.21 44.77 4.94
C ILE A 491 13.90 45.11 3.62
N TYR A 492 14.45 44.11 2.93
CA TYR A 492 15.16 44.25 1.66
C TYR A 492 14.45 43.40 0.60
N SER A 493 14.02 44.02 -0.50
CA SER A 493 13.53 43.27 -1.66
C SER A 493 14.67 43.03 -2.64
N LEU A 494 14.88 41.77 -3.00
CA LEU A 494 15.80 41.37 -4.07
C LEU A 494 15.11 41.28 -5.44
N GLY A 495 13.79 41.54 -5.48
CA GLY A 495 12.97 41.42 -6.67
C GLY A 495 12.60 39.97 -7.03
N SER A 496 12.03 39.80 -8.22
CA SER A 496 11.50 38.52 -8.73
C SER A 496 12.32 37.92 -9.87
N ALA A 497 13.58 38.32 -9.99
CA ALA A 497 14.48 37.80 -11.03
C ALA A 497 14.92 36.36 -10.67
N SER A 498 15.17 35.52 -11.68
CA SER A 498 15.55 34.12 -11.50
C SER A 498 16.73 33.92 -10.54
N GLY A 499 17.76 34.78 -10.63
CA GLY A 499 18.92 34.70 -9.73
C GLY A 499 18.60 34.95 -8.26
N ALA A 500 17.58 35.77 -7.94
CA ALA A 500 17.14 35.96 -6.55
C ALA A 500 16.37 34.74 -6.06
N TRP A 501 15.55 34.13 -6.93
CA TRP A 501 14.84 32.89 -6.64
C TRP A 501 15.83 31.76 -6.36
N GLU A 502 16.79 31.50 -7.25
CA GLU A 502 17.86 30.50 -7.06
C GLU A 502 18.65 30.72 -5.78
N LEU A 503 18.94 31.99 -5.43
CA LEU A 503 19.61 32.34 -4.18
C LEU A 503 18.86 31.78 -2.97
N TYR A 504 17.55 32.02 -2.87
CA TYR A 504 16.72 31.51 -1.76
C TYR A 504 16.78 29.98 -1.64
N HIS A 505 16.70 29.27 -2.75
CA HIS A 505 16.71 27.79 -2.76
C HIS A 505 18.02 27.25 -2.20
N ASN A 506 19.13 27.89 -2.54
CA ASN A 506 20.47 27.52 -2.09
C ASN A 506 20.83 27.98 -0.68
N LEU A 507 19.95 28.74 0.01
CA LEU A 507 20.19 29.13 1.39
C LEU A 507 20.14 27.92 2.31
N SER A 508 21.17 27.78 3.14
CA SER A 508 21.17 26.91 4.32
C SER A 508 20.78 27.73 5.55
N GLU A 509 19.95 27.17 6.43
CA GLU A 509 19.57 27.79 7.71
C GLU A 509 20.67 27.56 8.77
N ASP A 510 21.86 28.08 8.46
CA ASP A 510 23.02 28.11 9.33
C ASP A 510 23.71 29.47 9.25
N GLU A 511 24.83 29.64 9.95
CA GLU A 511 25.59 30.90 10.01
C GLU A 511 25.98 31.45 8.62
N THR A 512 26.06 30.61 7.58
CA THR A 512 26.40 31.04 6.20
C THR A 512 25.30 31.90 5.57
N MET A 513 24.06 31.80 6.05
CA MET A 513 22.95 32.64 5.60
C MET A 513 23.25 34.13 5.79
N TRP A 514 24.01 34.47 6.85
CA TRP A 514 24.41 35.85 7.13
C TRP A 514 25.34 36.42 6.06
N ASP A 515 26.36 35.66 5.65
CA ASP A 515 27.30 36.08 4.60
C ASP A 515 26.57 36.28 3.25
N VAL A 516 25.62 35.38 2.94
CA VAL A 516 24.78 35.50 1.75
C VAL A 516 23.91 36.75 1.82
N PHE A 517 23.27 37.00 2.97
CA PHE A 517 22.48 38.21 3.19
C PHE A 517 23.29 39.48 3.00
N GLN A 518 24.47 39.59 3.61
CA GLN A 518 25.34 40.75 3.49
C GLN A 518 25.73 41.01 2.02
N THR A 519 26.05 39.95 1.29
CA THR A 519 26.42 40.03 -0.12
C THR A 519 25.23 40.44 -0.99
N ALA A 520 24.07 39.81 -0.81
CA ALA A 520 22.88 40.04 -1.62
C ALA A 520 22.24 41.41 -1.38
N THR A 521 22.37 41.96 -0.17
CA THR A 521 21.84 43.27 0.20
C THR A 521 22.85 44.41 0.01
N SER A 522 24.07 44.10 -0.41
CA SER A 522 25.09 45.11 -0.71
C SER A 522 24.64 46.02 -1.86
N GLY A 523 24.26 47.26 -1.52
CA GLY A 523 23.74 48.24 -2.49
C GLY A 523 22.22 48.25 -2.63
N VAL A 524 21.50 47.42 -1.86
CA VAL A 524 20.04 47.44 -1.74
C VAL A 524 19.66 48.22 -0.48
N SER A 525 18.85 49.25 -0.62
CA SER A 525 18.35 50.01 0.52
C SER A 525 17.21 49.27 1.22
N SER A 526 17.27 49.16 2.54
CA SER A 526 16.13 48.68 3.33
C SER A 526 14.92 49.61 3.17
N THR A 527 13.72 49.04 3.07
CA THR A 527 12.46 49.76 3.13
C THR A 527 11.79 49.58 4.49
N GLN A 528 10.98 50.56 4.85
CA GLN A 528 10.14 50.56 6.05
C GLN A 528 8.68 50.21 5.73
N ARG A 529 8.39 49.94 4.46
CA ARG A 529 7.16 49.36 3.94
C ARG A 529 7.47 48.71 2.60
N LEU A 530 7.30 47.40 2.49
CA LEU A 530 7.47 46.71 1.21
C LEU A 530 6.12 46.54 0.52
N TYR A 531 5.97 47.12 -0.66
CA TYR A 531 4.76 47.03 -1.49
C TYR A 531 5.00 47.53 -2.93
N PRO A 532 4.18 47.08 -3.90
CA PRO A 532 3.38 45.86 -3.86
C PRO A 532 4.28 44.63 -3.99
N ILE A 533 4.09 43.63 -3.13
CA ILE A 533 4.85 42.37 -3.23
C ILE A 533 4.39 41.60 -4.48
N GLN A 534 5.34 41.21 -5.33
CA GLN A 534 5.13 40.48 -6.59
C GLN A 534 5.31 38.97 -6.41
N PRO A 535 4.65 38.15 -7.26
CA PRO A 535 4.87 36.72 -7.22
C PRO A 535 6.32 36.43 -7.61
N LYS A 536 6.90 35.41 -6.98
CA LYS A 536 8.32 35.07 -7.06
C LYS A 536 9.29 36.10 -6.48
N GLU A 537 8.81 37.09 -5.73
CA GLU A 537 9.70 38.04 -5.06
C GLU A 537 10.42 37.40 -3.87
N VAL A 538 11.73 37.60 -3.78
CA VAL A 538 12.57 37.20 -2.64
C VAL A 538 12.88 38.41 -1.79
N ILE A 539 12.66 38.26 -0.48
CA ILE A 539 12.70 39.33 0.50
C ILE A 539 13.59 38.88 1.66
N PHE A 540 14.59 39.66 2.02
CA PHE A 540 15.31 39.48 3.27
C PHE A 540 14.78 40.42 4.35
N ILE A 541 14.68 39.91 5.57
CA ILE A 541 14.27 40.67 6.75
C ILE A 541 15.32 40.45 7.82
N HIS A 542 15.85 41.53 8.38
CA HIS A 542 16.71 41.49 9.56
C HIS A 542 15.94 42.05 10.75
N SER A 543 15.49 41.17 11.65
CA SER A 543 14.83 41.52 12.91
C SER A 543 15.90 41.91 13.91
N LYS A 544 16.17 43.22 14.04
CA LYS A 544 17.31 43.75 14.80
C LYS A 544 17.18 43.49 16.29
N ASP A 545 15.97 43.65 16.82
CA ASP A 545 15.73 43.54 18.27
C ASP A 545 15.68 42.09 18.74
N ARG A 546 15.31 41.15 17.86
CA ARG A 546 15.29 39.70 18.16
C ARG A 546 16.51 38.94 17.61
N ASN A 547 17.44 39.65 16.96
CA ASN A 547 18.65 39.11 16.34
C ASN A 547 18.37 37.95 15.37
N LEU A 548 17.38 38.12 14.48
CA LEU A 548 17.00 37.11 13.50
C LEU A 548 17.29 37.57 12.09
N LEU A 549 17.73 36.65 11.25
CA LEU A 549 17.77 36.82 9.80
C LEU A 549 16.72 35.91 9.17
N ILE A 550 15.87 36.49 8.32
CA ILE A 550 14.78 35.78 7.65
C ILE A 550 14.88 36.00 6.14
N ALA A 551 14.82 34.93 5.37
CA ALA A 551 14.55 34.99 3.94
C ALA A 551 13.10 34.59 3.70
N VAL A 552 12.37 35.35 2.90
CA VAL A 552 10.98 35.09 2.56
C VAL A 552 10.86 35.02 1.04
N LYS A 553 10.16 34.01 0.53
CA LYS A 553 9.74 33.94 -0.88
C LYS A 553 8.22 34.06 -0.99
N ALA A 554 7.76 34.88 -1.94
CA ALA A 554 6.34 35.06 -2.22
C ALA A 554 5.84 34.06 -3.27
N LEU A 555 4.98 33.13 -2.86
CA LEU A 555 4.41 32.10 -3.74
C LEU A 555 3.21 32.60 -4.54
N LYS A 556 2.33 33.36 -3.89
CA LYS A 556 1.13 33.96 -4.49
C LYS A 556 1.01 35.42 -4.08
N THR A 557 1.06 36.33 -5.07
CA THR A 557 0.73 37.77 -5.01
C THR A 557 0.58 38.25 -6.47
N SER A 558 0.11 39.42 -6.91
CA SER A 558 -0.06 40.75 -6.35
C SER A 558 -1.50 41.28 -6.45
N THR A 559 -2.48 40.51 -6.95
CA THR A 559 -3.92 40.87 -6.88
C THR A 559 -4.73 40.03 -5.91
N ASP A 560 -4.17 38.92 -5.45
CA ASP A 560 -4.88 37.90 -4.70
C ASP A 560 -5.40 38.41 -3.36
N ALA A 561 -6.54 37.85 -2.96
CA ALA A 561 -7.13 38.12 -1.65
C ALA A 561 -6.26 37.60 -0.51
N VAL A 562 -5.44 36.57 -0.76
CA VAL A 562 -4.56 35.94 0.22
C VAL A 562 -3.15 35.89 -0.35
N GLY A 563 -2.18 36.48 0.36
CA GLY A 563 -0.77 36.29 0.06
C GLY A 563 -0.27 35.01 0.73
N VAL A 564 0.60 34.26 0.07
CA VAL A 564 1.22 33.03 0.61
C VAL A 564 2.73 33.17 0.52
N TYR A 565 3.42 32.94 1.64
CA TYR A 565 4.85 33.12 1.76
C TYR A 565 5.49 31.98 2.51
N ARG A 566 6.63 31.51 2.01
CA ARG A 566 7.51 30.58 2.73
C ARG A 566 8.76 31.29 3.19
N TYR A 567 9.36 30.80 4.26
CA TYR A 567 10.53 31.44 4.83
C TYR A 567 11.57 30.45 5.36
N LYS A 568 12.81 30.96 5.41
CA LYS A 568 13.95 30.39 6.13
C LYS A 568 14.40 31.38 7.19
N VAL A 569 14.83 30.90 8.35
CA VAL A 569 15.18 31.75 9.49
C VAL A 569 16.38 31.21 10.27
N ILE A 570 17.29 32.10 10.67
CA ILE A 570 18.35 31.82 11.65
C ILE A 570 18.35 32.85 12.77
N GLU A 571 18.88 32.45 13.93
CA GLU A 571 19.27 33.35 15.02
C GLU A 571 20.75 33.67 14.88
N LEU A 572 21.10 34.96 14.92
CA LEU A 572 22.46 35.48 14.71
C LEU A 572 23.30 35.50 15.99
#